data_AF-A0A1H9PIT7-F1
#
_entry.id   AF-A0A1H9PIT7-F1
#
_cell.length_a   1.000
_cell.length_b   1.000
_cell.length_c   1.000
_cell.angle_alpha   90.00
_cell.angle_beta   90.00
_cell.angle_gamma   90.00
#
_symmetry.space_group_name_H-M   'P 1'
#
loop_
_entity.id
_entity.type
_entity.pdbx_description
1 polymer ?
#
loop_
_entity_poly.entity_id
_entity_poly.type
_entity_poly.pdbx_seq_one_letter_code
_entity_poly.pdbx_strand_id
1 'polypeptide(L)'
;MNWQPDAWGYVFIAIAGFLATDLWRWLGVVAGRRLREDSEVLNWVRAVATALVAGVVSKLIVFPTGVLESSPLWLRVGSIAVGALAFFLGRQVPAIGIASAIAFLGAGLYLLGF
;
A
#
# COMPACT_ATOMS: atom_id res chain seq x y z
N MET A 1 -18.02 -4.47 20.11
CA MET A 1 -18.93 -3.59 19.35
C MET A 1 -19.62 -4.46 18.32
N ASN A 2 -20.87 -4.87 18.59
CA ASN A 2 -21.63 -5.77 17.71
C ASN A 2 -22.24 -4.92 16.60
N TRP A 3 -21.58 -4.91 15.45
CA TRP A 3 -22.02 -4.15 14.28
C TRP A 3 -22.85 -5.06 13.39
N GLN A 4 -24.16 -5.10 13.63
CA GLN A 4 -25.14 -5.66 12.69
C GLN A 4 -25.73 -4.50 11.87
N PRO A 5 -25.27 -4.27 10.63
CA PRO A 5 -25.85 -3.25 9.78
C PRO A 5 -27.22 -3.72 9.29
N ASP A 6 -28.26 -2.99 9.67
CA ASP A 6 -29.54 -3.04 8.96
C ASP A 6 -29.33 -2.60 7.49
N ALA A 7 -30.31 -2.83 6.62
CA ALA A 7 -30.24 -2.43 5.20
C ALA A 7 -29.80 -0.96 5.02
N TRP A 8 -30.16 -0.09 5.97
CA TRP A 8 -29.77 1.31 5.99
C TRP A 8 -28.27 1.55 6.25
N GLY A 9 -27.61 0.69 7.03
CA GLY A 9 -26.17 0.76 7.26
C GLY A 9 -25.35 0.50 5.99
N TYR A 10 -25.80 -0.44 5.16
CA TYR A 10 -25.18 -0.69 3.85
C TYR A 10 -25.39 0.47 2.87
N VAL A 11 -26.60 1.06 2.85
CA VAL A 11 -26.89 2.26 2.03
C VAL A 11 -26.01 3.43 2.46
N PHE A 12 -25.87 3.64 3.77
CA PHE A 12 -24.98 4.66 4.31
C PHE A 12 -23.53 4.45 3.87
N ILE A 13 -22.99 3.23 3.99
CA ILE A 13 -21.63 2.92 3.53
C ILE A 13 -21.48 3.12 2.03
N ALA A 14 -22.48 2.72 1.24
CA ALA A 14 -22.45 2.89 -0.20
C ALA A 14 -22.36 4.37 -0.57
N ILE A 15 -23.21 5.22 0.02
CA ILE A 15 -23.23 6.66 -0.24
C ILE A 15 -21.97 7.33 0.31
N ALA A 16 -21.57 7.02 1.54
CA ALA A 16 -20.39 7.60 2.17
C ALA A 16 -19.10 7.20 1.44
N GLY A 17 -18.95 5.93 1.06
CA GLY A 17 -17.82 5.43 0.28
C GLY A 17 -17.78 6.00 -1.13
N PHE A 18 -18.95 6.10 -1.79
CA PHE A 18 -19.09 6.75 -3.10
C PHE A 18 -18.68 8.23 -3.03
N LEU A 19 -19.27 9.00 -2.11
CA LEU A 19 -18.95 10.41 -1.95
C LEU A 19 -17.47 10.60 -1.58
N ALA A 20 -16.93 9.81 -0.65
CA ALA A 20 -15.53 9.91 -0.25
C ALA A 20 -14.56 9.62 -1.40
N THR A 21 -14.89 8.72 -2.33
CA THR A 21 -14.00 8.35 -3.44
C THR A 21 -14.21 9.23 -4.66
N ASP A 22 -15.45 9.36 -5.14
CA ASP A 22 -15.76 10.05 -6.38
C ASP A 22 -15.62 11.56 -6.26
N LEU A 23 -15.90 12.17 -5.10
CA LEU A 23 -15.70 13.62 -4.92
C LEU A 23 -14.25 14.02 -5.24
N TRP A 24 -13.28 13.29 -4.69
CA TRP A 24 -11.86 13.53 -4.98
C TRP A 24 -11.49 13.21 -6.43
N ARG A 25 -12.11 12.18 -7.01
CA ARG A 25 -11.90 11.80 -8.42
C ARG A 25 -12.33 12.91 -9.37
N TRP A 26 -13.52 13.49 -9.16
CA TRP A 26 -14.04 14.60 -9.94
C TRP A 26 -13.22 15.88 -9.75
N LEU A 27 -12.82 16.19 -8.50
CA LEU A 27 -11.90 17.31 -8.23
C LEU A 27 -10.57 17.14 -8.97
N GLY A 28 -10.03 15.93 -9.01
CA GLY A 28 -8.82 15.60 -9.78
C GLY A 28 -8.98 15.82 -11.29
N VAL A 29 -10.12 15.46 -11.88
CA VAL A 29 -10.40 15.71 -13.30
C VAL A 29 -10.53 17.20 -13.59
N VAL A 30 -11.24 17.95 -12.75
CA VAL A 30 -11.42 19.40 -12.94
C VAL A 30 -10.11 20.16 -12.78
N ALA A 31 -9.32 19.85 -11.75
CA ALA A 31 -8.00 20.42 -11.55
C ALA A 31 -7.04 20.01 -12.68
N GLY A 32 -6.98 18.72 -13.01
CA GLY A 32 -6.07 18.16 -14.01
C GLY A 32 -6.25 18.72 -15.42
N ARG A 33 -7.47 19.08 -15.83
CA ARG A 33 -7.75 19.69 -17.16
C ARG A 33 -6.98 20.98 -17.43
N ARG A 34 -6.52 21.70 -16.39
CA ARG A 34 -5.79 22.97 -16.53
C ARG A 34 -4.30 22.85 -16.25
N LEU A 35 -3.82 21.70 -15.76
CA LEU A 35 -2.39 21.49 -15.52
C LEU A 35 -1.73 20.94 -16.80
N ARG A 36 -0.69 21.64 -17.26
CA ARG A 36 0.21 21.11 -18.30
C ARG A 36 1.05 19.99 -17.69
N GLU A 37 1.27 18.90 -18.44
CA GLU A 37 2.00 17.73 -17.96
C GLU A 37 3.48 18.01 -17.64
N ASP A 38 4.04 19.07 -18.21
CA ASP A 38 5.39 19.58 -17.95
C ASP A 38 5.46 20.57 -16.77
N SER A 39 4.34 20.78 -16.05
CA SER A 39 4.30 21.70 -14.91
C SER A 39 5.11 21.16 -13.73
N GLU A 40 5.99 22.00 -13.19
CA GLU A 40 6.79 21.72 -11.98
C GLU A 40 5.91 21.37 -10.77
N VAL A 41 4.71 21.96 -10.67
CA VAL A 41 3.73 21.66 -9.63
C VAL A 41 3.25 20.20 -9.72
N LEU A 42 3.01 19.69 -10.93
CA LEU A 42 2.56 18.31 -11.12
C LEU A 42 3.68 17.31 -10.77
N ASN A 43 4.92 17.63 -11.10
CA ASN A 43 6.09 16.84 -10.72
C ASN A 43 6.28 16.83 -9.19
N TRP A 44 6.11 17.97 -8.52
CA TRP A 44 6.16 18.05 -7.06
C TRP A 44 5.06 17.20 -6.41
N VAL A 45 3.81 17.30 -6.88
CA VAL A 45 2.71 16.47 -6.36
C VAL A 45 3.00 14.97 -6.55
N ARG A 46 3.52 14.57 -7.71
CA ARG A 46 3.89 13.16 -7.98
C ARG A 46 5.01 12.68 -7.05
N ALA A 47 6.01 13.52 -6.81
CA ALA A 47 7.09 13.21 -5.87
C ALA A 47 6.55 13.06 -4.44
N VAL A 48 5.67 13.96 -4.00
CA VAL A 48 5.02 13.86 -2.67
C VAL A 48 4.18 12.59 -2.56
N ALA A 49 3.36 12.27 -3.57
CA ALA A 49 2.52 11.08 -3.56
C ALA A 49 3.34 9.79 -3.44
N THR A 50 4.42 9.67 -4.22
CA THR A 50 5.32 8.49 -4.17
C THR A 50 6.08 8.42 -2.85
N ALA A 51 6.55 9.56 -2.31
CA ALA A 51 7.20 9.63 -1.00
C ALA A 51 6.25 9.23 0.15
N LEU A 52 4.98 9.64 0.11
CA LEU A 52 3.98 9.26 1.09
C LEU A 52 3.75 7.75 1.11
N VAL A 53 3.56 7.13 -0.05
CA VAL A 53 3.39 5.67 -0.16
C VAL A 53 4.63 4.94 0.37
N ALA A 54 5.83 5.37 -0.02
CA ALA A 54 7.08 4.80 0.47
C ALA A 54 7.22 4.96 2.00
N GLY A 55 6.85 6.12 2.55
CA GLY A 55 6.87 6.39 3.99
C GLY A 55 5.91 5.51 4.78
N VAL A 56 4.68 5.32 4.28
CA VAL A 56 3.70 4.43 4.91
C VAL A 56 4.20 2.98 4.90
N VAL A 57 4.74 2.50 3.77
CA VAL A 57 5.32 1.16 3.68
C VAL A 57 6.49 1.01 4.66
N SER A 58 7.41 1.97 4.69
CA SER A 58 8.54 2.00 5.63
C SER A 58 8.09 1.92 7.09
N LYS A 59 7.06 2.70 7.48
CA LYS A 59 6.48 2.65 8.82
C LYS A 59 5.96 1.26 9.18
N LEU A 60 5.27 0.59 8.26
CA LEU A 60 4.76 -0.77 8.49
C LEU A 60 5.88 -1.80 8.68
N ILE A 61 7.07 -1.56 8.14
CA ILE A 61 8.22 -2.47 8.25
C ILE A 61 8.95 -2.28 9.57
N VAL A 62 9.22 -1.01 9.92
CA VAL A 62 9.99 -0.65 11.12
C VAL A 62 9.13 -0.75 12.38
N PHE A 63 7.86 -0.33 12.29
CA PHE A 63 6.90 -0.29 13.39
C PHE A 63 5.59 -1.02 13.01
N PRO A 64 5.63 -2.34 12.79
CA PRO A 64 4.41 -3.10 12.51
C PRO A 64 3.55 -3.24 13.75
N THR A 65 2.30 -3.60 13.50
CA THR A 65 1.30 -3.91 14.52
C THR A 65 0.78 -5.33 14.30
N GLY A 66 0.26 -5.96 15.37
CA GLY A 66 -0.35 -7.28 15.31
C GLY A 66 0.66 -8.42 15.30
N VAL A 67 0.36 -9.52 14.58
CA VAL A 67 1.15 -10.78 14.60
C VAL A 67 2.61 -10.57 14.17
N LEU A 68 2.89 -9.55 13.35
CA LEU A 68 4.25 -9.24 12.93
C LEU A 68 5.05 -8.50 14.00
N GLU A 69 4.45 -7.97 15.07
CA GLU A 69 5.15 -7.18 16.09
C GLU A 69 6.33 -7.94 16.71
N SER A 70 6.15 -9.23 16.96
CA SER A 70 7.17 -10.13 17.54
C SER A 70 8.24 -10.59 16.54
N SER A 71 8.04 -10.36 15.24
CA SER A 71 8.98 -10.78 14.22
C SER A 71 10.25 -9.91 14.17
N PRO A 72 11.41 -10.47 13.86
CA PRO A 72 12.65 -9.70 13.85
C PRO A 72 12.75 -8.77 12.63
N LEU A 73 13.31 -7.57 12.82
CA LEU A 73 13.45 -6.54 11.78
C LEU A 73 14.25 -7.03 10.57
N TRP A 74 15.32 -7.81 10.79
CA TRP A 74 16.16 -8.33 9.69
C TRP A 74 15.37 -9.21 8.72
N LEU A 75 14.37 -9.94 9.21
CA LEU A 75 13.53 -10.80 8.37
C LEU A 75 12.61 -9.95 7.48
N ARG A 76 12.06 -8.86 8.03
CA ARG A 76 11.20 -7.93 7.30
C ARG A 76 11.98 -7.15 6.24
N VAL A 77 13.18 -6.68 6.58
CA VAL A 77 14.05 -6.01 5.61
C VAL A 77 14.55 -7.00 4.55
N GLY A 78 14.88 -8.22 4.96
CA GLY A 78 15.28 -9.30 4.07
C GLY A 78 14.18 -9.69 3.08
N SER A 79 12.92 -9.78 3.52
CA SER A 79 11.80 -10.12 2.63
C SER A 79 11.57 -9.07 1.55
N ILE A 80 11.73 -7.78 1.87
CA ILE A 80 11.64 -6.69 0.89
C ILE A 80 12.80 -6.77 -0.10
N ALA A 81 14.02 -6.99 0.39
CA ALA A 81 15.20 -7.10 -0.47
C ALA A 81 15.06 -8.28 -1.45
N VAL A 82 14.61 -9.44 -0.96
CA VAL A 82 14.34 -10.63 -1.79
C VAL A 82 13.23 -10.35 -2.80
N GLY A 83 12.12 -9.73 -2.39
CA GLY A 83 11.03 -9.36 -3.28
C GLY A 83 11.46 -8.39 -4.38
N ALA A 84 12.26 -7.37 -4.03
CA ALA A 84 12.80 -6.41 -4.98
C ALA A 84 13.76 -7.08 -5.97
N LEU A 85 14.66 -7.93 -5.50
CA LEU A 85 15.57 -8.69 -6.38
C LEU A 85 14.80 -9.60 -7.34
N ALA A 86 13.82 -10.34 -6.82
CA ALA A 86 12.97 -11.21 -7.63
C ALA A 86 12.12 -10.43 -8.64
N PHE A 87 11.67 -9.22 -8.32
CA PHE A 87 11.00 -8.33 -9.26
C PHE A 87 11.92 -7.96 -10.42
N PHE A 88 13.16 -7.54 -10.15
CA PHE A 88 14.11 -7.15 -11.20
C PHE A 88 14.53 -8.35 -12.07
N LEU A 89 14.76 -9.52 -11.46
CA LEU A 89 15.11 -10.75 -12.18
C LEU A 89 13.91 -11.31 -12.96
N GLY A 90 12.69 -11.19 -12.42
CA GLY A 90 11.43 -11.64 -13.00
C GLY A 90 10.86 -10.72 -14.07
N ARG A 91 11.71 -9.98 -14.81
CA ARG A 91 11.30 -9.07 -15.90
C ARG A 91 10.34 -7.97 -15.46
N GLN A 92 10.50 -7.47 -14.22
CA GLN A 92 9.67 -6.40 -13.65
C GLN A 92 8.18 -6.78 -13.56
N VAL A 93 7.88 -8.06 -13.34
CA VAL A 93 6.51 -8.51 -13.07
C VAL A 93 6.22 -8.34 -11.57
N PRO A 94 5.29 -7.45 -11.16
CA PRO A 94 5.02 -7.16 -9.76
C PRO A 94 4.62 -8.42 -8.96
N ALA A 95 3.86 -9.31 -9.59
CA ALA A 95 3.40 -10.55 -8.95
C ALA A 95 4.56 -11.43 -8.48
N ILE A 96 5.67 -11.51 -9.23
CA ILE A 96 6.84 -12.33 -8.86
C ILE A 96 7.53 -11.74 -7.62
N GLY A 97 7.71 -10.43 -7.59
CA GLY A 97 8.30 -9.74 -6.43
C GLY A 97 7.44 -9.85 -5.18
N ILE A 98 6.13 -9.68 -5.31
CA ILE A 98 5.20 -9.80 -4.18
C ILE A 98 5.16 -11.25 -3.66
N ALA A 99 5.01 -12.24 -4.55
CA ALA A 99 4.94 -13.64 -4.16
C ALA A 99 6.22 -14.11 -3.45
N SER A 100 7.39 -13.73 -3.95
CA SER A 100 8.68 -14.06 -3.34
C SER A 100 8.89 -13.38 -1.98
N ALA A 101 8.52 -12.11 -1.83
CA ALA A 101 8.57 -11.41 -0.54
C ALA A 101 7.67 -12.10 0.51
N ILE A 102 6.43 -12.44 0.15
CA ILE A 102 5.48 -13.12 1.02
C ILE A 102 6.00 -14.52 1.39
N ALA A 103 6.50 -15.27 0.41
CA ALA A 103 7.04 -16.61 0.65
C ALA A 103 8.26 -16.58 1.58
N PHE A 104 9.19 -15.64 1.37
CA PHE A 104 10.37 -15.49 2.23
C PHE A 104 10.00 -15.11 3.66
N LEU A 105 9.09 -14.13 3.80
CA LEU A 105 8.62 -13.69 5.12
C LEU A 105 7.89 -14.83 5.84
N GLY A 106 6.96 -15.52 5.17
CA GLY A 106 6.21 -16.64 5.75
C GLY A 106 7.09 -17.82 6.13
N ALA A 107 8.02 -18.21 5.26
CA ALA A 107 8.99 -19.27 5.55
C ALA A 107 9.90 -18.90 6.73
N GLY A 108 10.37 -17.65 6.79
CA GLY A 108 11.21 -17.18 7.89
C GLY A 108 10.48 -17.15 9.23
N LEU A 109 9.20 -16.76 9.24
CA LEU A 109 8.37 -16.81 10.45
C LEU A 109 8.15 -18.24 10.92
N TYR A 110 7.84 -19.16 9.99
CA TYR A 110 7.66 -20.58 10.28
C TYR A 110 8.93 -21.21 10.88
N LEU A 111 10.10 -20.92 10.31
CA LEU A 111 11.38 -21.42 10.81
C LEU A 111 11.76 -20.87 12.19
N LEU A 112 11.31 -19.64 12.50
CA LEU A 112 11.53 -19.00 13.80
C LEU A 112 10.49 -19.41 14.86
N GLY A 113 9.49 -20.23 14.49
CA GLY A 113 8.51 -20.80 15.41
C GLY A 113 7.37 -19.86 15.82
N PHE A 114 6.99 -18.92 14.95
CA PHE A 114 5.81 -18.05 15.11
C PHE A 114 4.52 -18.68 14.60
#